data_AF-A0A1M2YWP3-F1
#
_entry.id   AF-A0A1M2YWP3-F1
#
_cell.length_a   1.000
_cell.length_b   1.000
_cell.length_c   1.000
_cell.angle_alpha   90.00
_cell.angle_beta   90.00
_cell.angle_gamma   90.00
#
_symmetry.space_group_name_H-M   'P 1'
#
loop_
_entity.id
_entity.type
_entity.pdbx_description
1 polymer ?
#
loop_
_entity_poly.entity_id
_entity_poly.type
_entity_poly.pdbx_seq_one_letter_code
_entity_poly.pdbx_strand_id
1 'polypeptide(L)'
;MTDLVCCPVPGCDHAIPKENEVCVECYFSLPPHEARLLVRTRIVRDRAESEEARARLTETLERYLEVAISHVPSRPASAPSQATESAPVSSAWSEIGYRRARP
;
A
#
# COMPACT_ATOMS: atom_id res chain seq x y z
N MET A 1 -15.20 1.43 -11.13
CA MET A 1 -15.02 1.08 -9.71
C MET A 1 -13.56 0.72 -9.55
N THR A 2 -12.80 1.43 -8.73
CA THR A 2 -11.37 1.15 -8.53
C THR A 2 -11.25 0.00 -7.54
N ASP A 3 -10.54 -1.07 -7.92
CA ASP A 3 -10.27 -2.17 -7.01
C ASP A 3 -9.33 -1.68 -5.90
N LEU A 4 -9.78 -1.78 -4.65
CA LEU A 4 -8.99 -1.38 -3.47
C LEU A 4 -8.43 -2.62 -2.78
N VAL A 5 -7.17 -2.54 -2.39
CA VAL A 5 -6.45 -3.54 -1.60
C VAL A 5 -5.85 -2.91 -0.34
N CYS A 6 -5.49 -3.71 0.66
CA CYS A 6 -4.78 -3.20 1.83
C CYS A 6 -3.32 -2.92 1.48
N CYS A 7 -2.75 -1.88 2.09
CA CYS A 7 -1.31 -1.62 2.03
C CYS A 7 -0.52 -2.85 2.53
N PRO A 8 0.52 -3.30 1.81
CA PRO A 8 1.26 -4.52 2.18
C PRO A 8 2.22 -4.32 3.36
N VAL A 9 2.44 -3.08 3.82
CA VAL A 9 3.28 -2.79 4.98
C VAL A 9 2.63 -3.35 6.25
N PRO A 10 3.32 -4.21 7.03
CA PRO A 10 2.80 -4.75 8.28
C PRO A 10 2.36 -3.66 9.26
N GLY A 11 1.12 -3.74 9.75
CA GLY A 11 0.54 -2.76 10.68
C GLY A 11 -0.03 -1.50 10.00
N CYS A 12 -0.11 -1.46 8.66
CA CYS A 12 -0.78 -0.40 7.93
C CYS A 12 -2.19 -0.81 7.52
N ASP A 13 -3.21 -0.07 7.98
CA ASP A 13 -4.63 -0.34 7.70
C ASP A 13 -5.22 0.53 6.56
N HIS A 14 -4.35 1.16 5.76
CA HIS A 14 -4.77 2.00 4.64
C HIS A 14 -5.20 1.16 3.43
N ALA A 15 -6.33 1.53 2.84
CA ALA A 15 -6.75 1.01 1.55
C ALA A 15 -6.08 1.79 0.42
N ILE A 16 -5.58 1.09 -0.58
CA ILE A 16 -4.90 1.66 -1.75
C ILE A 16 -5.49 1.09 -3.04
N PRO A 17 -5.49 1.84 -4.15
CA PRO A 17 -5.75 1.29 -5.47
C PRO A 17 -4.82 0.11 -5.74
N LYS A 18 -5.33 -0.96 -6.36
CA LYS A 18 -4.57 -2.17 -6.68
C LYS A 18 -3.32 -1.90 -7.54
N GLU A 19 -3.32 -0.80 -8.28
CA GLU A 19 -2.20 -0.38 -9.11
C GLU A 19 -1.04 0.23 -8.30
N ASN A 20 -1.25 0.57 -7.03
CA ASN A 20 -0.23 1.16 -6.17
C ASN A 20 0.44 0.12 -5.28
N GLU A 21 1.74 0.27 -5.10
CA GLU A 21 2.58 -0.66 -4.34
C GLU A 21 2.45 -0.47 -2.83
N VAL A 22 2.30 0.78 -2.37
CA VAL A 22 2.12 1.16 -0.96
C VAL A 22 1.23 2.40 -0.85
N CYS A 23 0.72 2.69 0.36
CA CYS A 23 0.00 3.93 0.60
C CYS A 23 0.95 5.15 0.61
N VAL A 24 0.39 6.34 0.43
CA VAL A 24 1.15 7.61 0.37
C VAL A 24 1.98 7.84 1.65
N GLU A 25 1.43 7.54 2.84
CA GLU A 25 2.15 7.67 4.11
C GLU A 25 3.41 6.77 4.15
N CYS A 26 3.25 5.50 3.78
CA CYS A 26 4.38 4.56 3.72
C CYS A 26 5.37 4.95 2.64
N TYR A 27 4.92 5.42 1.47
CA TYR A 27 5.78 5.90 0.39
C TYR A 27 6.74 7.00 0.86
N PHE A 28 6.23 8.02 1.57
CA PHE A 28 7.06 9.10 2.09
C PHE A 28 7.92 8.71 3.31
N SER A 29 7.68 7.55 3.89
CA SER A 29 8.50 7.00 4.98
C SER A 29 9.66 6.15 4.47
N LEU A 30 9.67 5.78 3.18
CA LEU A 30 10.75 5.02 2.57
C LEU A 30 11.98 5.91 2.35
N PRO A 31 13.20 5.34 2.39
CA PRO A 31 14.35 6.09 1.95
C PRO A 31 14.22 6.42 0.44
N PRO A 32 14.70 7.60 -0.01
CA PRO A 32 14.36 8.13 -1.34
C PRO A 32 14.81 7.24 -2.50
N HIS A 33 15.85 6.44 -2.30
CA HIS A 33 16.37 5.54 -3.33
C HIS A 33 15.40 4.38 -3.59
N GLU A 34 14.85 3.79 -2.53
CA GLU A 34 13.93 2.67 -2.54
C GLU A 34 12.58 3.09 -3.12
N ALA A 35 12.07 4.25 -2.71
CA ALA A 35 10.85 4.85 -3.27
C ALA A 35 10.98 5.07 -4.80
N ARG A 36 12.15 5.52 -5.27
CA ARG A 36 12.42 5.70 -6.70
C ARG A 36 12.52 4.36 -7.45
N LEU A 37 13.09 3.32 -6.84
CA LEU A 37 13.19 2.00 -7.45
C LEU A 37 11.80 1.40 -7.71
N LEU A 38 10.89 1.50 -6.74
CA LEU A 38 9.50 1.03 -6.91
C LEU A 38 8.83 1.73 -8.11
N VAL A 39 8.83 3.06 -8.10
CA VAL A 39 8.18 3.86 -9.15
C VAL A 39 8.81 3.61 -10.52
N ARG A 40 10.15 3.58 -10.60
CA ARG A 40 10.84 3.34 -11.88
C ARG A 40 10.54 1.95 -12.43
N THR A 41 10.59 0.94 -11.58
CA THR A 41 10.35 -0.46 -11.99
C THR A 41 8.91 -0.64 -12.47
N ARG A 42 7.94 -0.04 -11.76
CA ARG A 42 6.54 0.02 -12.20
C ARG A 42 6.39 0.67 -13.57
N ILE A 43 6.96 1.86 -13.77
CA ILE A 43 6.89 2.57 -15.06
C ILE A 43 7.51 1.71 -16.18
N VAL A 44 8.62 1.03 -15.91
CA VAL A 44 9.28 0.16 -16.89
C VAL A 44 8.40 -1.08 -17.18
N ARG A 45 7.78 -1.68 -16.16
CA ARG A 45 6.82 -2.79 -16.31
C ARG A 45 5.63 -2.38 -17.18
N ASP A 46 5.03 -1.24 -16.89
CA ASP A 46 3.83 -0.75 -17.58
C ASP A 46 4.13 -0.40 -19.05
N ARG A 47 5.37 -0.05 -19.37
CA ARG A 47 5.85 0.21 -20.74
C ARG A 47 6.42 -1.01 -21.45
N ALA A 48 6.57 -2.14 -20.77
CA ALA A 48 7.13 -3.33 -21.40
C ALA A 48 6.14 -3.89 -22.43
N GLU A 49 6.66 -4.20 -23.62
CA GLU A 49 5.86 -4.71 -24.75
C GLU A 49 5.63 -6.22 -24.66
N SER A 50 6.55 -6.97 -24.06
CA SER A 50 6.45 -8.42 -23.93
C SER A 50 5.91 -8.85 -22.56
N GLU A 51 5.05 -9.85 -22.57
CA GLU A 51 4.51 -10.47 -21.34
C GLU A 51 5.62 -11.07 -20.47
N GLU A 52 6.66 -11.66 -21.08
CA GLU A 52 7.80 -12.20 -20.34
C GLU A 52 8.58 -11.09 -19.61
N ALA A 53 8.76 -9.92 -20.24
CA ALA A 53 9.40 -8.78 -19.58
C ALA A 53 8.53 -8.22 -18.46
N ARG A 54 7.20 -8.14 -18.67
CA ARG A 54 6.25 -7.74 -17.62
C ARG A 54 6.33 -8.68 -16.42
N ALA A 55 6.33 -9.99 -16.63
CA ALA A 55 6.43 -10.98 -15.56
C ALA A 55 7.73 -10.81 -14.75
N ARG A 56 8.88 -10.71 -15.42
CA ARG A 56 10.18 -10.48 -14.76
C ARG A 56 10.22 -9.17 -13.98
N LEU A 57 9.64 -8.10 -14.52
CA LEU A 57 9.58 -6.80 -13.85
C LEU A 57 8.62 -6.80 -12.67
N THR A 58 7.53 -7.57 -12.74
CA THR A 58 6.63 -7.81 -11.60
C THR A 58 7.36 -8.51 -10.46
N GLU A 59 8.07 -9.61 -10.74
CA GLU A 59 8.88 -10.30 -9.72
C GLU A 59 9.98 -9.38 -9.14
N THR A 60 10.56 -8.53 -9.97
CA THR A 60 11.57 -7.56 -9.54
C THR A 60 10.95 -6.50 -8.62
N LEU A 61 9.76 -6.02 -8.96
CA LEU A 61 9.02 -5.05 -8.17
C LEU A 61 8.62 -5.63 -6.81
N GLU A 62 8.19 -6.90 -6.76
CA GLU A 62 7.88 -7.61 -5.51
C GLU A 62 9.11 -7.68 -4.59
N ARG A 63 10.28 -8.05 -5.13
CA ARG A 63 11.53 -8.07 -4.34
C ARG A 63 11.91 -6.67 -3.83
N TYR A 64 11.77 -5.63 -4.65
CA TYR A 64 12.01 -4.26 -4.19
C TYR A 64 11.01 -3.83 -3.12
N LEU A 65 9.76 -4.28 -3.21
CA LEU A 65 8.73 -4.00 -2.23
C LEU A 65 9.05 -4.66 -0.89
N GLU A 66 9.51 -5.92 -0.87
CA GLU A 66 9.97 -6.60 0.35
C GLU A 66 11.09 -5.83 1.05
N VAL A 67 12.10 -5.39 0.29
CA VAL A 67 13.21 -4.58 0.81
C VAL A 67 12.70 -3.24 1.33
N ALA A 68 11.86 -2.54 0.57
CA ALA A 68 11.29 -1.25 0.95
C ALA A 68 10.48 -1.36 2.26
N ILE A 69 9.65 -2.40 2.39
CA ILE A 69 8.85 -2.66 3.59
C ILE A 69 9.74 -2.81 4.83
N SER A 70 10.91 -3.45 4.71
CA SER A 70 11.85 -3.61 5.83
C SER A 70 12.41 -2.28 6.37
N HIS A 71 12.38 -1.21 5.54
CA HIS A 71 12.82 0.12 5.93
C HIS A 71 11.71 0.99 6.51
N VAL A 72 10.44 0.61 6.37
CA VAL A 72 9.35 1.38 6.97
C VAL A 72 9.38 1.15 8.48
N PRO A 73 9.55 2.20 9.30
CA PRO A 73 9.54 2.03 10.75
C PRO A 73 8.22 1.39 11.16
N SER A 74 8.30 0.34 11.98
CA SER A 74 7.12 -0.32 12.52
C SER A 74 6.30 0.73 13.25
N ARG A 75 5.15 1.10 12.69
CA ARG A 75 4.23 2.03 13.35
C ARG A 75 3.85 1.35 14.68
N PRO A 76 4.06 1.98 15.85
CA PRO A 76 3.58 1.39 17.09
C PRO A 76 2.08 1.18 16.90
N ALA A 77 1.62 -0.05 17.13
CA ALA A 77 0.20 -0.39 17.12
C ALA A 77 -0.49 0.67 17.98
N SER A 78 -1.18 1.60 17.35
CA SER A 78 -1.73 2.74 18.07
C SER A 78 -2.77 2.14 19.03
N ALA A 79 -2.55 2.38 20.33
CA ALA A 79 -3.43 1.96 21.41
C ALA A 79 -4.89 2.30 21.08
N PRO A 80 -5.86 1.48 21.54
CA PRO A 80 -7.27 1.61 21.15
C PRO A 80 -7.76 3.01 21.54
N SER A 81 -8.00 3.86 20.54
CA SER A 81 -8.75 5.09 20.76
C SER A 81 -10.20 4.69 21.01
N GLN A 82 -10.63 4.88 22.26
CA GLN A 82 -12.03 4.82 22.65
C GLN A 82 -12.85 5.71 21.72
N ALA A 83 -13.85 5.13 21.06
CA ALA A 83 -14.96 5.84 20.46
C ALA A 83 -16.22 5.00 20.65
N THR A 84 -16.92 5.37 21.72
CA THR A 84 -18.35 5.40 21.95
C THR A 84 -19.30 4.63 21.01
N GLU A 85 -20.18 3.88 21.68
CA GLU A 85 -21.28 3.05 21.19
C GLU A 85 -22.15 3.64 20.05
N SER A 86 -22.70 2.71 19.26
CA SER A 86 -23.99 2.74 18.52
C SER A 86 -23.97 3.14 17.04
N ALA A 87 -24.04 2.15 16.14
CA ALA A 87 -24.90 2.09 14.92
C ALA A 87 -24.43 0.98 13.94
N PRO A 88 -25.34 0.36 13.14
CA PRO A 88 -25.11 -0.94 12.53
C PRO A 88 -24.19 -0.92 11.30
N VAL A 89 -23.51 -2.05 11.12
CA VAL A 89 -22.60 -2.38 10.02
C VAL A 89 -23.29 -2.14 8.67
N SER A 90 -22.89 -1.05 8.00
CA SER A 90 -23.03 -0.92 6.56
C SER A 90 -21.69 -0.49 6.01
N SER A 91 -21.33 -1.06 4.86
CA SER A 91 -20.05 -0.93 4.16
C SER A 91 -19.81 0.50 3.65
N ALA A 92 -19.68 1.45 4.57
CA ALA A 92 -19.43 2.85 4.28
C ALA A 92 -17.93 3.11 4.39
N TRP A 93 -17.21 2.88 3.29
CA TRP A 93 -15.91 3.53 3.09
C TRP A 93 -16.17 5.04 3.11
N SER A 94 -15.82 5.72 4.20
CA SER A 94 -16.07 7.14 4.37
C SER A 94 -15.14 7.96 3.49
N GLU A 95 -15.69 8.96 2.79
CA GLU A 95 -14.98 9.89 1.87
C GLU A 95 -13.97 10.83 2.57
N ILE A 96 -13.67 10.62 3.84
CA ILE A 96 -12.72 11.42 4.61
C ILE A 96 -11.65 10.48 5.17
N GLY A 97 -10.64 10.22 4.34
CA GLY A 97 -9.45 9.44 4.70
C GLY A 97 -9.64 7.94 4.54
N TYR A 98 -8.88 7.35 3.60
CA TYR A 98 -8.83 5.92 3.26
C TYR A 98 -8.36 5.02 4.42
N ARG A 99 -9.15 4.91 5.50
CA ARG A 99 -8.91 3.98 6.60
C ARG A 99 -10.04 2.95 6.66
N ARG A 100 -9.67 1.69 6.87
CA ARG A 100 -10.64 0.64 7.20
C ARG A 100 -11.31 0.96 8.54
N ALA A 101 -12.64 0.93 8.56
CA ALA A 101 -13.36 0.63 9.80
C ALA A 101 -13.04 -0.82 10.18
N ARG A 102 -12.44 -1.02 11.37
CA ARG A 102 -12.26 -2.36 11.93
C ARG A 102 -13.63 -2.99 12.25
N PRO A 103 -13.76 -4.33 12.17
CA PRO A 103 -14.93 -5.03 12.71
C PRO A 103 -15.01 -4.90 14.24
#